data_AF-G2TI46-F1
#
_entry.id   AF-G2TI46-F1
#
_cell.length_a   1.000
_cell.length_b   1.000
_cell.length_c   1.000
_cell.angle_alpha   90.00
_cell.angle_beta   90.00
_cell.angle_gamma   90.00
#
_symmetry.space_group_name_H-M   'P 1'
#
loop_
_entity.id
_entity.type
_entity.pdbx_description
1 polymer ?
#
loop_
_entity_poly.entity_id
_entity_poly.type
_entity_poly.pdbx_seq_one_letter_code
_entity_poly.pdbx_strand_id
1 'polypeptide(L)'
;MKKVVLTGNGLYVGLNRAFALQNITQTFYNKLTPEHQKFIQHHMERIQKDEYIQVDFEEAIASIEQVHDALDSYVNFLINEEEGKKYLESEGLDVEELQSHLTKIKEIIISYTSSIVEIIDGNVHWEQIGDRLSGFINWLQAELQGNDEIDLFTLNFDLLLETILLRTVGTDEFTDFHVKRGKTPDGHDKFNFDPQQTLNDFDYRRIRLHHLHGSLSSFKRLSDGRIFKLRTEDIRLSDLYKKLDANELFPSIITGGFKSKCFLQEKSAEYCSI
;
A
#
# COMPACT_ATOMS: atom_id res chain seq x y z
N MET A 1 19.97 -8.35 23.25
CA MET A 1 18.77 -9.22 23.22
C MET A 1 17.93 -8.78 22.01
N LYS A 2 16.98 -9.58 21.53
CA LYS A 2 16.12 -9.19 20.40
C LYS A 2 14.75 -8.80 20.92
N LYS A 3 14.25 -7.64 20.52
CA LYS A 3 12.96 -7.08 20.89
C LYS A 3 12.08 -6.96 19.66
N VAL A 4 10.81 -7.28 19.83
CA VAL A 4 9.79 -7.17 18.78
C VAL A 4 8.71 -6.23 19.25
N VAL A 5 8.37 -5.24 18.43
CA VAL A 5 7.35 -4.23 18.72
C VAL A 5 6.37 -4.20 17.56
N LEU A 6 5.08 -4.31 17.85
CA LEU A 6 4.01 -4.20 16.85
C LEU A 6 3.18 -2.94 17.11
N THR A 7 3.10 -2.06 16.10
CA THR A 7 2.23 -0.89 16.14
C THR A 7 0.98 -1.15 15.30
N GLY A 8 -0.19 -1.08 15.96
CA GLY A 8 -1.49 -1.23 15.30
C GLY A 8 -1.81 -0.10 14.33
N ASN A 9 -2.86 -0.28 13.52
CA ASN A 9 -3.32 0.72 12.56
C ASN A 9 -4.00 1.90 13.28
N GLY A 10 -3.96 3.09 12.69
CA GLY A 10 -4.72 4.26 13.15
C GLY A 10 -3.90 5.40 13.76
N LEU A 11 -2.58 5.45 13.52
CA LEU A 11 -1.77 6.61 13.92
C LEU A 11 -2.31 7.91 13.32
N TYR A 12 -2.75 7.86 12.06
CA TYR A 12 -3.43 8.96 11.39
C TYR A 12 -4.69 9.45 12.12
N VAL A 13 -5.49 8.56 12.73
CA VAL A 13 -6.69 8.95 13.48
C VAL A 13 -6.34 9.75 14.73
N GLY A 14 -5.22 9.39 15.38
CA GLY A 14 -4.69 10.12 16.53
C GLY A 14 -4.29 11.56 16.18
N LEU A 15 -3.89 11.83 14.93
CA LEU A 15 -3.61 13.18 14.45
C LEU A 15 -4.89 13.97 14.19
N ASN A 16 -5.85 13.39 13.49
CA ASN A 16 -7.11 14.07 13.21
C ASN A 16 -8.21 13.03 12.99
N ARG A 17 -9.36 13.21 13.66
CA ARG A 17 -10.54 12.37 13.43
C ARG A 17 -11.04 12.46 11.98
N ALA A 18 -10.77 13.56 11.28
CA ALA A 18 -11.04 13.68 9.85
C ALA A 18 -10.28 12.63 9.01
N PHE A 19 -9.18 12.07 9.50
CA PHE A 19 -8.42 11.03 8.81
C PHE A 19 -8.97 9.63 9.06
N ALA A 20 -10.00 9.46 9.90
CA ALA A 20 -10.64 8.16 10.11
C ALA A 20 -11.02 7.51 8.78
N LEU A 21 -10.87 6.19 8.68
CA LEU A 21 -11.14 5.44 7.46
C LEU A 21 -12.54 5.70 6.91
N GLN A 22 -13.52 5.94 7.79
CA GLN A 22 -14.88 6.35 7.41
C GLN A 22 -14.90 7.60 6.53
N ASN A 23 -14.16 8.64 6.92
CA ASN A 23 -14.12 9.90 6.20
C ASN A 23 -13.36 9.77 4.88
N ILE A 24 -12.28 8.97 4.88
CA ILE A 24 -11.56 8.62 3.65
C ILE A 24 -12.48 7.89 2.69
N THR A 25 -13.19 6.87 3.18
CA THR A 25 -14.14 6.06 2.41
C THR A 25 -15.24 6.94 1.83
N GLN A 26 -15.87 7.79 2.65
CA GLN A 26 -16.95 8.65 2.20
C GLN A 26 -16.47 9.65 1.15
N THR A 27 -15.28 10.22 1.34
CA THR A 27 -14.68 11.16 0.38
C THR A 27 -14.39 10.47 -0.95
N PHE A 28 -13.81 9.27 -0.92
CA PHE A 28 -13.59 8.43 -2.10
C PHE A 28 -14.92 8.12 -2.81
N TYR A 29 -15.88 7.58 -2.07
CA TYR A 29 -17.18 7.15 -2.60
C TYR A 29 -17.95 8.31 -3.26
N ASN A 30 -17.92 9.50 -2.65
CA ASN A 30 -18.59 10.69 -3.17
C ASN A 30 -17.96 11.23 -4.47
N LYS A 31 -16.71 10.86 -4.78
CA LYS A 31 -16.02 11.27 -6.03
C LYS A 31 -16.29 10.32 -7.21
N LEU A 32 -16.83 9.13 -6.95
CA LEU A 32 -17.11 8.14 -7.98
C LEU A 32 -18.32 8.54 -8.83
N THR A 33 -18.35 8.08 -10.09
CA THR A 33 -19.55 8.19 -10.93
C THR A 33 -20.66 7.29 -10.39
N PRO A 34 -21.95 7.53 -10.72
CA PRO A 34 -23.06 6.72 -10.25
C PRO A 34 -22.90 5.21 -10.54
N GLU A 35 -22.32 4.86 -11.69
CA GLU A 35 -22.07 3.48 -12.09
C GLU A 35 -21.01 2.82 -11.19
N HIS A 36 -19.91 3.52 -10.93
CA HIS A 36 -18.86 3.03 -10.03
C HIS A 36 -19.36 2.95 -8.58
N GLN A 37 -20.16 3.91 -8.13
CA GLN A 37 -20.82 3.85 -6.82
C GLN A 37 -21.66 2.58 -6.70
N LYS A 38 -22.46 2.26 -7.72
CA LYS A 38 -23.27 1.03 -7.75
C LYS A 38 -22.42 -0.24 -7.76
N PHE A 39 -21.31 -0.24 -8.47
CA PHE A 39 -20.35 -1.34 -8.45
C PHE A 39 -19.75 -1.54 -7.05
N ILE A 40 -19.29 -0.48 -6.39
CA ILE A 40 -18.80 -0.56 -5.01
C ILE A 40 -19.91 -1.04 -4.06
N GLN A 41 -21.13 -0.48 -4.18
CA GLN A 41 -22.29 -0.91 -3.39
C GLN A 41 -22.61 -2.39 -3.56
N HIS A 42 -22.39 -2.97 -4.75
CA HIS A 42 -22.60 -4.39 -4.98
C HIS A 42 -21.68 -5.25 -4.10
N HIS A 43 -20.44 -4.80 -3.89
CA HIS A 43 -19.47 -5.44 -3.01
C HIS A 43 -19.60 -5.05 -1.53
N MET A 44 -20.52 -4.14 -1.18
CA MET A 44 -20.73 -3.61 0.17
C MET A 44 -22.18 -3.79 0.63
N GLU A 45 -22.47 -4.95 1.22
CA GLU A 45 -23.84 -5.30 1.63
C GLU A 45 -24.48 -4.30 2.61
N ARG A 46 -23.69 -3.58 3.44
CA ARG A 46 -24.24 -2.68 4.47
C ARG A 46 -24.26 -1.21 4.09
N ILE A 47 -23.43 -0.75 3.13
CA ILE A 47 -23.63 0.58 2.52
C ILE A 47 -24.98 0.65 1.79
N GLN A 48 -25.51 -0.46 1.28
CA GLN A 48 -26.87 -0.53 0.74
C GLN A 48 -27.96 -0.21 1.78
N LYS A 49 -27.61 -0.21 3.08
CA LYS A 49 -28.49 0.09 4.21
C LYS A 49 -28.16 1.42 4.91
N ASP A 50 -27.34 2.28 4.28
CA ASP A 50 -26.84 3.54 4.85
C ASP A 50 -26.04 3.37 6.16
N GLU A 51 -25.45 2.20 6.39
CA GLU A 51 -24.60 1.91 7.55
C GLU A 51 -23.13 1.79 7.12
N TYR A 52 -22.23 2.52 7.79
CA TYR A 52 -20.78 2.36 7.62
C TYR A 52 -20.21 1.41 8.68
N ILE A 53 -19.52 0.37 8.23
CA ILE A 53 -18.66 -0.46 9.08
C ILE A 53 -17.28 -0.52 8.42
N GLN A 54 -16.25 -0.15 9.17
CA GLN A 54 -14.86 -0.13 8.68
C GLN A 54 -14.44 -1.45 8.02
N VAL A 55 -14.84 -2.56 8.64
CA VAL A 55 -14.56 -3.92 8.17
C VAL A 55 -15.19 -4.18 6.80
N ASP A 56 -16.42 -3.71 6.55
CA ASP A 56 -17.15 -3.92 5.30
C ASP A 56 -16.45 -3.22 4.10
N PHE A 57 -15.80 -2.08 4.35
CA PHE A 57 -15.06 -1.37 3.30
C PHE A 57 -13.70 -1.99 2.98
N GLU A 58 -12.93 -2.37 4.01
CA GLU A 58 -11.69 -3.14 3.81
C GLU A 58 -11.99 -4.48 3.09
N GLU A 59 -13.10 -5.13 3.43
CA GLU A 59 -13.58 -6.35 2.75
C GLU A 59 -14.02 -6.08 1.31
N ALA A 60 -14.68 -4.96 1.03
CA ALA A 60 -15.12 -4.64 -0.32
C ALA A 60 -13.99 -4.27 -1.27
N ILE A 61 -13.01 -3.46 -0.83
CA ILE A 61 -11.82 -3.19 -1.65
C ILE A 61 -11.06 -4.49 -1.91
N ALA A 62 -10.92 -5.35 -0.91
CA ALA A 62 -10.31 -6.65 -1.10
C ALA A 62 -11.13 -7.53 -2.07
N SER A 63 -12.47 -7.48 -2.01
CA SER A 63 -13.32 -8.19 -2.97
C SER A 63 -13.11 -7.67 -4.39
N ILE A 64 -12.92 -6.37 -4.58
CA ILE A 64 -12.66 -5.76 -5.89
C ILE A 64 -11.29 -6.17 -6.42
N GLU A 65 -10.27 -6.20 -5.57
CA GLU A 65 -8.94 -6.76 -5.89
C GLU A 65 -9.04 -8.23 -6.33
N GLN A 66 -9.85 -9.05 -5.65
CA GLN A 66 -10.07 -10.45 -6.07
C GLN A 66 -10.72 -10.58 -7.44
N VAL A 67 -11.70 -9.73 -7.74
CA VAL A 67 -12.36 -9.71 -9.06
C VAL A 67 -11.34 -9.34 -10.14
N HIS A 68 -10.49 -8.35 -9.88
CA HIS A 68 -9.41 -7.99 -10.78
C HIS A 68 -8.48 -9.17 -11.05
N ASP A 69 -7.94 -9.81 -10.00
CA ASP A 69 -6.97 -10.90 -10.15
C ASP A 69 -7.56 -12.12 -10.85
N ALA A 70 -8.82 -12.46 -10.56
CA ALA A 70 -9.51 -13.55 -11.22
C ALA A 70 -9.74 -13.26 -12.71
N LEU A 71 -10.15 -12.03 -13.05
CA LEU A 71 -10.34 -11.61 -14.43
C LEU A 71 -9.01 -11.57 -15.18
N ASP A 72 -7.93 -11.07 -14.56
CA ASP A 72 -6.60 -11.00 -15.16
C ASP A 72 -6.05 -12.40 -15.46
N SER A 73 -6.17 -13.32 -14.49
CA SER A 73 -5.82 -14.72 -14.70
C SER A 73 -6.62 -15.36 -15.83
N TYR A 74 -7.91 -15.05 -15.94
CA TYR A 74 -8.77 -15.58 -17.00
C TYR A 74 -8.39 -15.01 -18.38
N VAL A 75 -8.19 -13.69 -18.48
CA VAL A 75 -7.72 -13.03 -19.70
C VAL A 75 -6.35 -13.58 -20.13
N ASN A 76 -5.44 -13.82 -19.19
CA ASN A 76 -4.15 -14.44 -19.48
C ASN A 76 -4.29 -15.87 -20.04
N PHE A 77 -5.21 -16.67 -19.53
CA PHE A 77 -5.53 -17.99 -20.10
C PHE A 77 -6.04 -17.86 -21.55
N LEU A 78 -6.99 -16.95 -21.80
CA LEU A 78 -7.58 -16.74 -23.13
C LEU A 78 -6.53 -16.32 -24.18
N ILE A 79 -5.54 -15.50 -23.79
CA ILE A 79 -4.55 -14.93 -24.72
C ILE A 79 -3.34 -15.85 -24.91
N ASN A 80 -2.89 -16.55 -23.87
CA ASN A 80 -1.60 -17.24 -23.89
C ASN A 80 -1.71 -18.75 -24.14
N GLU A 81 -2.83 -19.39 -23.79
CA GLU A 81 -3.02 -20.84 -23.96
C GLU A 81 -3.77 -21.18 -25.26
N GLU A 82 -3.41 -22.30 -25.91
CA GLU A 82 -4.06 -22.72 -27.17
C GLU A 82 -5.54 -23.05 -26.97
N GLU A 83 -5.88 -23.73 -25.87
CA GLU A 83 -7.26 -24.03 -25.47
C GLU A 83 -8.05 -22.75 -25.19
N GLY A 84 -7.39 -21.75 -24.57
CA GLY A 84 -7.98 -20.45 -24.29
C GLY A 84 -8.38 -19.70 -25.56
N LYS A 85 -7.50 -19.70 -26.57
CA LYS A 85 -7.79 -19.09 -27.89
C LYS A 85 -8.96 -19.77 -28.59
N LYS A 86 -9.02 -21.11 -28.55
CA LYS A 86 -10.15 -21.89 -29.13
C LYS A 86 -11.45 -21.58 -28.41
N TYR A 87 -11.42 -21.46 -27.08
CA TYR A 87 -12.59 -21.13 -26.27
C TYR A 87 -13.08 -19.70 -26.55
N LEU A 88 -12.16 -18.75 -26.69
CA LEU A 88 -12.47 -17.37 -27.07
C LEU A 88 -13.23 -17.31 -28.41
N GLU A 89 -12.72 -18.03 -29.42
CA GLU A 89 -13.36 -18.11 -30.73
C GLU A 89 -14.72 -18.80 -30.68
N SER A 90 -14.86 -19.89 -29.91
CA SER A 90 -16.12 -20.65 -29.84
C SER A 90 -17.25 -19.89 -29.15
N GLU A 91 -16.92 -19.15 -28.10
CA GLU A 91 -17.88 -18.37 -27.31
C GLU A 91 -18.07 -16.94 -27.84
N GLY A 92 -17.30 -16.52 -28.86
CA GLY A 92 -17.40 -15.18 -29.44
C GLY A 92 -17.01 -14.07 -28.46
N LEU A 93 -16.04 -14.33 -27.59
CA LEU A 93 -15.58 -13.37 -26.58
C LEU A 93 -14.66 -12.32 -27.19
N ASP A 94 -14.78 -11.08 -26.72
CA ASP A 94 -13.88 -9.98 -27.06
C ASP A 94 -12.85 -9.75 -25.95
N VAL A 95 -11.57 -10.03 -26.25
CA VAL A 95 -10.46 -9.76 -25.33
C VAL A 95 -10.34 -8.28 -24.99
N GLU A 96 -10.59 -7.40 -25.96
CA GLU A 96 -10.42 -5.95 -25.76
C GLU A 96 -11.44 -5.43 -24.74
N GLU A 97 -12.66 -5.94 -24.76
CA GLU A 97 -13.69 -5.62 -23.76
C GLU A 97 -13.28 -6.08 -22.35
N LEU A 98 -12.78 -7.32 -22.21
CA LEU A 98 -12.30 -7.85 -20.93
C LEU A 98 -11.09 -7.05 -20.38
N GLN A 99 -10.16 -6.67 -21.26
CA GLN A 99 -9.03 -5.81 -20.90
C GLN A 99 -9.48 -4.41 -20.49
N SER A 100 -10.50 -3.84 -21.16
CA SER A 100 -11.10 -2.56 -20.75
C SER A 100 -11.66 -2.63 -19.33
N HIS A 101 -12.30 -3.75 -18.96
CA HIS A 101 -12.83 -3.95 -17.62
C HIS A 101 -11.73 -4.03 -16.56
N LEU A 102 -10.61 -4.72 -16.85
CA LEU A 102 -9.44 -4.73 -15.97
C LEU A 102 -8.93 -3.32 -15.68
N THR A 103 -8.78 -2.49 -16.72
CA THR A 103 -8.31 -1.11 -16.58
C THR A 103 -9.23 -0.30 -15.66
N LYS A 104 -10.55 -0.37 -15.85
CA LYS A 104 -11.52 0.34 -14.99
C LYS A 104 -11.44 -0.08 -13.52
N ILE A 105 -11.27 -1.38 -13.26
CA ILE A 105 -11.13 -1.86 -11.87
C ILE A 105 -9.85 -1.30 -11.24
N LYS A 106 -8.72 -1.27 -11.98
CA LYS A 106 -7.48 -0.68 -11.49
C LYS A 106 -7.61 0.81 -11.19
N GLU A 107 -8.28 1.56 -12.04
CA GLU A 107 -8.54 2.99 -11.84
C GLU A 107 -9.33 3.25 -10.54
N ILE A 108 -10.30 2.39 -10.21
CA ILE A 108 -11.06 2.48 -8.95
C ILE A 108 -10.11 2.31 -7.74
N ILE A 109 -9.23 1.31 -7.76
CA ILE A 109 -8.29 1.03 -6.66
C ILE A 109 -7.26 2.17 -6.52
N ILE A 110 -6.77 2.71 -7.63
CA ILE A 110 -5.84 3.85 -7.63
C ILE A 110 -6.52 5.11 -7.10
N SER A 111 -7.76 5.37 -7.51
CA SER A 111 -8.56 6.50 -7.01
C SER A 111 -8.79 6.43 -5.49
N TYR A 112 -9.01 5.23 -4.97
CA TYR A 112 -9.09 5.01 -3.53
C TYR A 112 -7.77 5.32 -2.83
N THR A 113 -6.66 4.76 -3.33
CA THR A 113 -5.34 5.00 -2.74
C THR A 113 -4.94 6.47 -2.81
N SER A 114 -5.28 7.15 -3.91
CA SER A 114 -5.12 8.59 -4.07
C SER A 114 -5.89 9.37 -3.00
N SER A 115 -7.12 8.96 -2.68
CA SER A 115 -7.92 9.61 -1.62
C SER A 115 -7.30 9.46 -0.23
N ILE A 116 -6.63 8.33 0.04
CA ILE A 116 -5.85 8.15 1.28
C ILE A 116 -4.70 9.16 1.36
N VAL A 117 -3.91 9.29 0.28
CA VAL A 117 -2.77 10.22 0.20
C VAL A 117 -3.26 11.66 0.34
N GLU A 118 -4.32 12.07 -0.36
CA GLU A 118 -4.85 13.42 -0.29
C GLU A 118 -5.30 13.80 1.13
N ILE A 119 -5.92 12.86 1.85
CA ILE A 119 -6.46 13.14 3.18
C ILE A 119 -5.36 13.13 4.24
N ILE A 120 -4.44 12.15 4.20
CA ILE A 120 -3.43 11.97 5.24
C ILE A 120 -2.14 12.72 4.89
N ASP A 121 -1.55 12.44 3.73
CA ASP A 121 -0.18 12.84 3.41
C ASP A 121 -0.05 14.35 3.08
N GLY A 122 -1.14 14.99 2.63
CA GLY A 122 -1.19 16.44 2.39
C GLY A 122 -1.47 17.32 3.61
N ASN A 123 -1.97 16.73 4.71
CA ASN A 123 -2.51 17.48 5.85
C ASN A 123 -1.76 17.23 7.16
N VAL A 124 -0.65 16.48 7.12
CA VAL A 124 0.12 16.13 8.31
C VAL A 124 1.50 16.78 8.29
N HIS A 125 1.75 17.61 9.30
CA HIS A 125 3.04 18.26 9.54
C HIS A 125 3.67 17.79 10.85
N TRP A 126 5.01 17.85 10.94
CA TRP A 126 5.75 17.42 12.12
C TRP A 126 5.29 18.11 13.41
N GLU A 127 4.96 19.39 13.36
CA GLU A 127 4.42 20.14 14.50
C GLU A 127 3.15 19.47 15.06
N GLN A 128 2.20 19.11 14.18
CA GLN A 128 0.98 18.42 14.57
C GLN A 128 1.24 17.00 15.09
N ILE A 129 2.23 16.30 14.51
CA ILE A 129 2.67 14.98 14.99
C ILE A 129 3.21 15.11 16.41
N GLY A 130 4.12 16.05 16.64
CA GLY A 130 4.72 16.31 17.94
C GLY A 130 3.65 16.63 19.00
N ASP A 131 2.71 17.51 18.67
CA ASP A 131 1.67 17.93 19.61
C ASP A 131 0.68 16.81 19.93
N ARG A 132 0.12 16.16 18.89
CA ARG A 132 -1.02 15.24 19.04
C ARG A 132 -0.62 13.79 19.31
N LEU A 133 0.58 13.39 18.89
CA LEU A 133 1.12 12.04 19.11
C LEU A 133 2.27 12.02 20.11
N SER A 134 2.51 13.11 20.87
CA SER A 134 3.55 13.19 21.91
C SER A 134 3.62 11.96 22.82
N GLY A 135 2.47 11.47 23.31
CA GLY A 135 2.42 10.27 24.15
C GLY A 135 2.93 9.02 23.44
N PHE A 136 2.57 8.83 22.18
CA PHE A 136 3.06 7.72 21.36
C PHE A 136 4.55 7.86 21.05
N ILE A 137 5.02 9.07 20.72
CA ILE A 137 6.43 9.36 20.49
C ILE A 137 7.27 9.02 21.72
N ASN A 138 6.83 9.47 22.91
CA ASN A 138 7.52 9.20 24.17
C ASN A 138 7.57 7.71 24.50
N TRP A 139 6.45 7.00 24.29
CA TRP A 139 6.40 5.55 24.45
C TRP A 139 7.37 4.86 23.49
N LEU A 140 7.32 5.20 22.20
CA LEU A 140 8.19 4.60 21.18
C LEU A 140 9.66 4.85 21.53
N GLN A 141 10.04 6.07 21.90
CA GLN A 141 11.40 6.38 22.33
C GLN A 141 11.83 5.53 23.52
N ALA A 142 10.97 5.36 24.53
CA ALA A 142 11.26 4.50 25.68
C ALA A 142 11.43 3.03 25.27
N GLU A 143 10.60 2.52 24.35
CA GLU A 143 10.74 1.16 23.83
C GLU A 143 12.04 0.96 23.04
N LEU A 144 12.54 2.01 22.39
CA LEU A 144 13.75 1.97 21.59
C LEU A 144 15.03 2.22 22.39
N GLN A 145 14.95 2.59 23.68
CA GLN A 145 16.13 2.77 24.52
C GLN A 145 16.91 1.47 24.74
N GLY A 146 18.24 1.59 24.89
CA GLY A 146 19.15 0.48 25.16
C GLY A 146 19.89 -0.03 23.93
N ASN A 147 20.50 -1.22 24.05
CA ASN A 147 21.36 -1.82 23.03
C ASN A 147 20.75 -3.06 22.37
N ASP A 148 19.45 -3.28 22.55
CA ASP A 148 18.76 -4.43 21.97
C ASP A 148 18.48 -4.22 20.49
N GLU A 149 18.60 -5.28 19.69
CA GLU A 149 18.13 -5.28 18.31
C GLU A 149 16.60 -5.26 18.30
N ILE A 150 16.01 -4.39 17.48
CA ILE A 150 14.57 -4.13 17.50
C ILE A 150 13.98 -4.30 16.11
N ASP A 151 13.04 -5.24 15.99
CA ASP A 151 12.17 -5.31 14.83
C ASP A 151 10.83 -4.64 15.15
N LEU A 152 10.59 -3.51 14.48
CA LEU A 152 9.35 -2.75 14.52
C LEU A 152 8.46 -3.21 13.36
N PHE A 153 7.29 -3.74 13.68
CA PHE A 153 6.26 -4.09 12.71
C PHE A 153 5.14 -3.08 12.77
N THR A 154 4.66 -2.62 11.61
CA THR A 154 3.54 -1.69 11.52
C THR A 154 2.44 -2.18 10.60
N LEU A 155 1.20 -1.97 11.04
CA LEU A 155 -0.01 -2.13 10.24
C LEU A 155 -0.42 -0.82 9.55
N ASN A 156 0.27 0.29 9.80
CA ASN A 156 0.02 1.58 9.18
C ASN A 156 0.69 1.66 7.80
N PHE A 157 -0.07 2.07 6.79
CA PHE A 157 0.44 2.33 5.43
C PHE A 157 0.82 3.81 5.20
N ASP A 158 0.45 4.70 6.13
CA ASP A 158 0.46 6.16 6.03
C ASP A 158 1.82 6.86 6.21
N LEU A 159 2.92 6.08 6.33
CA LEU A 159 4.30 6.56 6.50
C LEU A 159 4.55 7.41 7.75
N LEU A 160 3.58 7.53 8.67
CA LEU A 160 3.73 8.35 9.87
C LEU A 160 4.76 7.78 10.83
N LEU A 161 4.76 6.46 11.01
CA LEU A 161 5.74 5.81 11.88
C LEU A 161 7.17 5.98 11.35
N GLU A 162 7.37 5.85 10.03
CA GLU A 162 8.66 6.09 9.38
C GLU A 162 9.12 7.54 9.65
N THR A 163 8.22 8.50 9.45
CA THR A 163 8.49 9.92 9.73
C THR A 163 8.88 10.15 11.20
N ILE A 164 8.16 9.52 12.14
CA ILE A 164 8.45 9.61 13.57
C ILE A 164 9.83 9.02 13.88
N LEU A 165 10.14 7.82 13.38
CA LEU A 165 11.43 7.15 13.62
C LEU A 165 12.60 7.97 13.09
N LEU A 166 12.50 8.46 11.84
CA LEU A 166 13.53 9.30 11.22
C LEU A 166 13.78 10.59 12.02
N ARG A 167 12.73 11.17 12.61
CA ARG A 167 12.85 12.41 13.39
C ARG A 167 13.31 12.20 14.83
N THR A 168 13.00 11.07 15.43
CA THR A 168 13.23 10.81 16.86
C THR A 168 14.49 10.03 17.14
N VAL A 169 14.87 9.15 16.22
CA VAL A 169 16.04 8.26 16.35
C VAL A 169 17.12 8.64 15.32
N GLY A 170 16.71 9.10 14.14
CA GLY A 170 17.64 9.42 13.06
C GLY A 170 17.95 8.21 12.17
N THR A 171 18.64 8.47 11.07
CA THR A 171 18.98 7.46 10.07
C THR A 171 20.03 6.48 10.56
N ASP A 172 20.91 6.87 11.48
CA ASP A 172 22.11 6.10 11.82
C ASP A 172 21.82 4.84 12.65
N GLU A 173 20.68 4.83 13.36
CA GLU A 173 20.22 3.70 14.18
C GLU A 173 19.21 2.81 13.45
N PHE A 174 18.72 3.26 12.30
CA PHE A 174 17.60 2.68 11.56
C PHE A 174 18.04 2.11 10.21
N THR A 175 17.85 0.81 9.98
CA THR A 175 18.12 0.19 8.68
C THR A 175 16.89 0.32 7.77
N ASP A 176 17.02 1.09 6.69
CA ASP A 176 16.16 0.97 5.52
C ASP A 176 16.80 -0.02 4.52
N PHE A 177 16.13 -1.14 4.29
CA PHE A 177 16.59 -2.17 3.37
C PHE A 177 16.37 -1.81 1.90
N HIS A 178 15.91 -0.60 1.59
CA HIS A 178 15.73 -0.14 0.22
C HIS A 178 16.93 0.69 -0.25
N VAL A 179 17.51 0.29 -1.38
CA VAL A 179 18.66 0.96 -1.98
C VAL A 179 18.23 1.63 -3.27
N LYS A 180 18.76 2.84 -3.53
CA LYS A 180 18.47 3.60 -4.75
C LYS A 180 18.89 2.80 -6.00
N ARG A 181 17.94 2.50 -6.89
CA ARG A 181 18.11 1.76 -8.14
C ARG A 181 17.37 2.47 -9.28
N GLY A 182 18.07 3.38 -9.94
CA GLY A 182 17.57 4.06 -11.13
C GLY A 182 16.47 5.10 -10.83
N LYS A 183 15.70 5.43 -11.86
CA LYS A 183 14.68 6.49 -11.82
C LYS A 183 13.38 6.09 -12.54
N THR A 184 12.25 6.63 -12.09
CA THR A 184 10.97 6.49 -12.81
C THR A 184 11.05 7.18 -14.18
N PRO A 185 10.14 6.90 -15.13
CA PRO A 185 10.06 7.67 -16.38
C PRO A 185 10.01 9.18 -16.14
N ASP A 186 9.32 9.60 -15.08
CA ASP A 186 9.23 11.01 -14.65
C ASP A 186 10.46 11.54 -13.89
N GLY A 187 11.50 10.71 -13.71
CA GLY A 187 12.80 11.12 -13.17
C GLY A 187 12.96 11.04 -11.65
N HIS A 188 11.98 10.51 -10.92
CA HIS A 188 12.05 10.30 -9.46
C HIS A 188 12.95 9.11 -9.12
N ASP A 189 13.67 9.21 -8.00
CA ASP A 189 14.55 8.12 -7.57
C ASP A 189 13.72 6.90 -7.14
N LYS A 190 14.08 5.72 -7.65
CA LYS A 190 13.49 4.44 -7.24
C LYS A 190 14.37 3.75 -6.22
N PHE A 191 13.76 3.10 -5.24
CA PHE A 191 14.46 2.35 -4.20
C PHE A 191 13.98 0.91 -4.16
N ASN A 192 14.85 -0.05 -4.46
CA ASN A 192 14.48 -1.47 -4.45
C ASN A 192 14.97 -2.11 -3.15
N PHE A 193 14.22 -3.10 -2.65
CA PHE A 193 14.66 -3.87 -1.50
C PHE A 193 15.92 -4.69 -1.85
N ASP A 194 17.00 -4.46 -1.12
CA ASP A 194 18.31 -5.10 -1.31
C ASP A 194 19.08 -5.12 0.03
N PRO A 195 18.75 -6.06 0.93
CA PRO A 195 19.24 -6.03 2.29
C PRO A 195 20.74 -6.32 2.35
N GLN A 196 21.25 -7.14 1.43
CA GLN A 196 22.67 -7.44 1.33
C GLN A 196 23.47 -6.17 0.99
N GLN A 197 23.01 -5.41 -0.01
CA GLN A 197 23.66 -4.16 -0.36
C GLN A 197 23.56 -3.13 0.77
N THR A 198 22.39 -2.98 1.41
CA THR A 198 22.25 -2.09 2.57
C THR A 198 23.23 -2.43 3.68
N LEU A 199 23.39 -3.72 4.02
CA LEU A 199 24.31 -4.16 5.06
C LEU A 199 25.78 -3.94 4.67
N ASN A 200 26.11 -4.04 3.37
CA ASN A 200 27.46 -3.73 2.89
C ASN A 200 27.78 -2.23 2.94
N ASP A 201 26.79 -1.37 2.68
CA ASP A 201 26.98 0.07 2.54
C ASP A 201 26.92 0.82 3.88
N PHE A 202 26.11 0.33 4.83
CA PHE A 202 25.75 1.08 6.04
C PHE A 202 25.99 0.31 7.35
N ASP A 203 26.60 -0.87 7.28
CA ASP A 203 26.72 -1.83 8.37
C ASP A 203 25.36 -2.21 8.99
N TYR A 204 25.40 -3.11 9.96
CA TYR A 204 24.21 -3.51 10.71
C TYR A 204 23.74 -2.39 11.64
N ARG A 205 22.49 -1.92 11.47
CA ARG A 205 21.85 -1.01 12.43
C ARG A 205 20.83 -1.76 13.28
N ARG A 206 20.64 -1.23 14.48
CA ARG A 206 19.94 -1.90 15.56
C ARG A 206 18.43 -1.97 15.36
N ILE A 207 17.83 -1.01 14.66
CA ILE A 207 16.39 -0.88 14.51
C ILE A 207 15.98 -1.15 13.06
N ARG A 208 14.98 -2.01 12.86
CA ARG A 208 14.43 -2.37 11.56
C ARG A 208 12.93 -2.12 11.53
N LEU A 209 12.38 -1.59 10.44
CA LEU A 209 10.95 -1.32 10.27
C LEU A 209 10.36 -2.18 9.15
N HIS A 210 9.26 -2.83 9.45
CA HIS A 210 8.56 -3.75 8.58
C HIS A 210 7.10 -3.30 8.40
N HIS A 211 6.71 -3.04 7.14
CA HIS A 211 5.35 -2.63 6.79
C HIS A 211 4.52 -3.85 6.37
N LEU A 212 3.75 -4.40 7.29
CA LEU A 212 2.99 -5.63 7.04
C LEU A 212 1.84 -5.45 6.04
N HIS A 213 1.29 -4.25 5.93
CA HIS A 213 0.26 -3.90 4.95
C HIS A 213 0.84 -3.19 3.72
N GLY A 214 2.16 -3.20 3.52
CA GLY A 214 2.80 -2.31 2.56
C GLY A 214 2.71 -0.84 2.98
N SER A 215 2.97 0.06 2.04
CA SER A 215 3.07 1.49 2.34
C SER A 215 2.64 2.36 1.16
N LEU A 216 2.16 3.58 1.42
CA LEU A 216 1.81 4.55 0.38
C LEU A 216 3.00 4.91 -0.52
N SER A 217 4.22 4.60 -0.08
CA SER A 217 5.44 4.76 -0.86
C SER A 217 5.85 3.56 -1.70
N SER A 218 5.18 2.42 -1.56
CA SER A 218 5.54 1.16 -2.24
C SER A 218 4.67 0.94 -3.47
N PHE A 219 5.30 0.57 -4.59
CA PHE A 219 4.65 0.33 -5.87
C PHE A 219 5.15 -0.98 -6.47
N LYS A 220 4.22 -1.76 -7.04
CA LYS A 220 4.49 -2.95 -7.82
C LYS A 220 4.50 -2.59 -9.30
N ARG A 221 5.53 -3.00 -10.02
CA ARG A 221 5.56 -2.94 -11.48
C ARG A 221 4.84 -4.15 -12.06
N LEU A 222 3.86 -3.92 -12.91
CA LEU A 222 3.03 -4.99 -13.44
C LEU A 222 3.76 -5.87 -14.46
N SER A 223 4.72 -5.30 -15.20
CA SER A 223 5.44 -6.03 -16.25
C SER A 223 6.33 -7.17 -15.75
N ASP A 224 6.85 -7.08 -14.53
CA ASP A 224 7.75 -8.10 -13.96
C ASP A 224 7.50 -8.41 -12.48
N GLY A 225 6.42 -7.88 -11.91
CA GLY A 225 6.00 -8.13 -10.54
C GLY A 225 6.85 -7.45 -9.46
N ARG A 226 7.95 -6.77 -9.80
CA ARG A 226 8.90 -6.25 -8.81
C ARG A 226 8.33 -5.07 -8.04
N ILE A 227 8.60 -5.05 -6.74
CA ILE A 227 8.22 -3.95 -5.83
C ILE A 227 9.40 -2.98 -5.67
N PHE A 228 9.09 -1.68 -5.69
CA PHE A 228 10.02 -0.61 -5.37
C PHE A 228 9.33 0.47 -4.54
N LYS A 229 10.12 1.30 -3.87
CA LYS A 229 9.67 2.48 -3.15
C LYS A 229 10.04 3.77 -3.86
N LEU A 230 9.21 4.78 -3.65
CA LEU A 230 9.50 6.18 -3.95
C LEU A 230 9.51 6.98 -2.66
N ARG A 231 10.16 8.14 -2.66
CA ARG A 231 10.11 9.01 -1.48
C ARG A 231 8.73 9.62 -1.35
N THR A 232 8.29 9.83 -0.11
CA THR A 232 7.04 10.52 0.20
C THR A 232 6.97 11.90 -0.45
N GLU A 233 8.08 12.64 -0.44
CA GLU A 233 8.18 13.96 -1.09
C GLU A 233 7.96 13.90 -2.60
N ASP A 234 8.50 12.87 -3.28
CA ASP A 234 8.33 12.66 -4.72
C ASP A 234 6.87 12.36 -5.06
N ILE A 235 6.21 11.55 -4.23
CA ILE A 235 4.78 11.21 -4.39
C ILE A 235 3.91 12.46 -4.26
N ARG A 236 4.20 13.33 -3.27
CA ARG A 236 3.48 14.59 -3.03
C ARG A 236 3.67 15.58 -4.18
N LEU A 237 4.92 15.85 -4.55
CA LEU A 237 5.24 16.92 -5.50
C LEU A 237 4.80 16.62 -6.93
N SER A 238 4.70 15.33 -7.29
CA SER A 238 4.34 14.91 -8.64
C SER A 238 2.84 14.71 -8.85
N ASP A 239 2.00 14.79 -7.81
CA ASP A 239 0.61 14.28 -7.85
C ASP A 239 0.59 12.82 -8.36
N LEU A 240 1.57 12.01 -7.94
CA LEU A 240 1.90 10.74 -8.61
C LEU A 240 0.67 9.84 -8.81
N TYR A 241 -0.12 9.65 -7.76
CA TYR A 241 -1.30 8.80 -7.79
C TYR A 241 -2.37 9.23 -8.80
N LYS A 242 -2.43 10.52 -9.17
CA LYS A 242 -3.36 11.03 -10.20
C LYS A 242 -2.82 10.85 -11.61
N LYS A 243 -1.50 10.72 -11.76
CA LYS A 243 -0.81 10.56 -13.05
C LYS A 243 -0.31 9.14 -13.28
N LEU A 244 -0.51 8.26 -12.30
CA LEU A 244 -0.02 6.89 -12.32
C LEU A 244 -0.67 6.15 -13.50
N ASP A 245 0.15 5.62 -14.39
CA ASP A 245 -0.35 4.69 -15.40
C ASP A 245 -0.68 3.35 -14.73
N ALA A 246 -1.98 3.10 -14.58
CA ALA A 246 -2.53 1.88 -14.01
C ALA A 246 -2.10 0.60 -14.75
N ASN A 247 -1.62 0.72 -15.99
CA ASN A 247 -1.13 -0.41 -16.78
C ASN A 247 0.34 -0.74 -16.53
N GLU A 248 1.12 0.20 -15.97
CA GLU A 248 2.54 -0.01 -15.69
C GLU A 248 2.79 -0.27 -14.20
N LEU A 249 2.18 0.55 -13.33
CA LEU A 249 2.44 0.59 -11.90
C LEU A 249 1.16 0.41 -11.11
N PHE A 250 1.29 -0.22 -9.94
CA PHE A 250 0.19 -0.41 -9.02
C PHE A 250 0.62 -0.15 -7.57
N PRO A 251 -0.17 0.55 -6.75
CA PRO A 251 0.16 0.74 -5.34
C PRO A 251 0.26 -0.61 -4.60
N SER A 252 1.33 -0.82 -3.84
CA SER A 252 1.56 -2.06 -3.09
C SER A 252 1.11 -1.88 -1.63
N ILE A 253 -0.19 -1.68 -1.44
CA ILE A 253 -0.81 -1.51 -0.12
C ILE A 253 -1.92 -2.54 0.03
N ILE A 254 -1.88 -3.28 1.13
CA ILE A 254 -2.97 -4.15 1.54
C ILE A 254 -3.96 -3.29 2.31
N THR A 255 -5.06 -2.93 1.66
CA THR A 255 -6.12 -2.11 2.26
C THR A 255 -7.21 -2.95 2.95
N GLY A 256 -7.14 -4.28 2.86
CA GLY A 256 -8.07 -5.23 3.49
C GLY A 256 -7.89 -6.68 3.03
N GLY A 257 -8.82 -7.56 3.46
CA GLY A 257 -9.16 -8.97 3.08
C GLY A 257 -8.11 -10.02 2.65
N PHE A 258 -6.86 -9.65 2.41
CA PHE A 258 -5.78 -10.50 1.89
C PHE A 258 -4.67 -10.75 2.91
N LYS A 259 -4.97 -10.61 4.21
CA LYS A 259 -4.06 -10.96 5.32
C LYS A 259 -3.49 -12.38 5.25
N SER A 260 -4.02 -13.25 4.40
CA SER A 260 -3.62 -14.65 4.26
C SER A 260 -3.00 -15.05 2.92
N LYS A 261 -3.15 -14.25 1.84
CA LYS A 261 -2.71 -14.65 0.49
C LYS A 261 -1.50 -13.86 -0.05
N CYS A 262 -1.26 -12.62 0.40
CA CYS A 262 0.01 -11.92 0.12
C CYS A 262 1.23 -12.55 0.81
N PHE A 263 1.02 -13.47 1.75
CA PHE A 263 2.10 -14.20 2.42
C PHE A 263 2.63 -15.42 1.63
N LEU A 264 2.09 -15.72 0.44
CA LEU A 264 2.34 -17.03 -0.20
C LEU A 264 2.75 -17.02 -1.67
N GLN A 265 2.95 -15.87 -2.31
CA GLN A 265 3.49 -15.84 -3.67
C GLN A 265 4.58 -14.78 -3.85
N GLU A 266 5.75 -15.12 -3.32
CA GLU A 266 6.98 -15.25 -4.11
C GLU A 266 7.99 -16.00 -3.25
N LYS A 267 8.82 -16.84 -3.87
CA LYS A 267 9.88 -17.61 -3.22
C LYS A 267 10.88 -16.65 -2.56
N SER A 268 10.57 -16.25 -1.35
CA SER A 268 11.50 -15.66 -0.42
C SER A 268 10.96 -15.89 0.99
N ALA A 269 11.12 -17.13 1.43
CA ALA A 269 11.08 -17.48 2.86
C ALA A 269 12.17 -16.77 3.68
N GLU A 270 12.93 -15.83 3.09
CA GLU A 270 13.84 -14.88 3.75
C GLU A 270 13.19 -13.50 4.00
N TYR A 271 11.95 -13.27 3.56
CA TYR A 271 11.22 -12.00 3.74
C TYR A 271 10.13 -12.08 4.82
N CYS A 272 10.09 -13.21 5.55
CA CYS A 272 9.28 -13.45 6.74
C CYS A 272 10.05 -14.37 7.72
N SER A 273 11.18 -13.89 8.22
CA SER A 273 11.93 -14.47 9.35
C SER A 273 12.74 -13.32 9.95
N ILE A 274 12.42 -12.78 11.12
CA ILE A 274 12.06 -13.38 12.41
C ILE A 274 11.11 -12.41 13.12
#